data_AF-A0A925BUW0-F1
#
_entry.id   AF-A0A925BUW0-F1
#
_cell.length_a   1.000
_cell.length_b   1.000
_cell.length_c   1.000
_cell.angle_alpha   90.00
_cell.angle_beta   90.00
_cell.angle_gamma   90.00
#
_symmetry.space_group_name_H-M   'P 1'
#
loop_
_entity.id
_entity.type
_entity.pdbx_description
1 polymer ?
#
loop_
_entity_poly.entity_id
_entity_poly.type
_entity_poly.pdbx_seq_one_letter_code
_entity_poly.pdbx_strand_id
1 'polypeptide(L)'
;MKTQSLLIMMFGLGLFLNSCSDNKPGDNTTTTSNDHTKETFSIANLVKEDTFVPDSVIDALNKQHHQLKVLERRTVPGPFAIPAMKYFSEHAVTLDKLPVINPGPGEYVHVMEGQRNGYNNLTIGITETFPNGAPPMHSHEGEESHVLLEGDILYALGDTLFTIKAPYIVNIPAGVPHAFKNIGSKTANMVVIFPTNIWKYDVLDFFPFKSDTAKSVSRFTAFKNSLAKK
;
A
#
# COMPACT_ATOMS: atom_id res chain seq x y z
N MET A 1 -2.13 -75.57 1.31
CA MET A 1 -3.35 -76.31 0.91
C MET A 1 -4.54 -75.60 1.53
N LYS A 2 -5.55 -75.05 0.85
CA LYS A 2 -5.93 -74.94 -0.59
C LYS A 2 -6.37 -73.46 -0.80
N THR A 3 -6.11 -72.72 -1.89
CA THR A 3 -6.80 -72.72 -3.22
C THR A 3 -8.33 -72.91 -3.12
N GLN A 4 -9.21 -72.19 -3.82
CA GLN A 4 -9.14 -71.24 -4.96
C GLN A 4 -10.30 -70.20 -4.77
N SER A 5 -10.64 -69.21 -5.63
CA SER A 5 -10.37 -68.97 -7.06
C SER A 5 -10.35 -67.45 -7.41
N LEU A 6 -10.77 -67.08 -8.63
CA LEU A 6 -10.66 -65.77 -9.31
C LEU A 6 -12.02 -65.33 -9.90
N LEU A 7 -12.27 -64.02 -10.03
CA LEU A 7 -13.10 -63.48 -11.12
C LEU A 7 -12.58 -62.11 -11.59
N ILE A 8 -12.37 -61.97 -12.89
CA ILE A 8 -11.92 -60.75 -13.59
C ILE A 8 -13.11 -60.18 -14.35
N MET A 9 -13.23 -58.85 -14.41
CA MET A 9 -14.10 -58.19 -15.39
C MET A 9 -13.37 -56.99 -16.00
N MET A 10 -13.04 -57.09 -17.29
CA MET A 10 -12.61 -55.93 -18.09
C MET A 10 -13.85 -55.17 -18.57
N PHE A 11 -13.76 -53.83 -18.62
CA PHE A 11 -14.38 -53.05 -19.69
C PHE A 11 -13.47 -51.85 -20.01
N GLY A 12 -13.24 -51.61 -21.30
CA GLY A 12 -12.40 -50.52 -21.78
C GLY A 12 -13.19 -49.50 -22.60
N LEU A 13 -12.75 -48.25 -22.52
CA LEU A 13 -13.08 -47.11 -23.39
C LEU A 13 -12.04 -46.03 -22.99
N GLY A 14 -11.37 -45.28 -23.85
CA GLY A 14 -11.49 -45.07 -25.29
C GLY A 14 -11.08 -43.61 -25.54
N LEU A 15 -9.88 -43.35 -26.07
CA LEU A 15 -9.43 -41.98 -26.31
C LEU A 15 -10.26 -41.32 -27.42
N PHE A 16 -10.78 -40.12 -27.17
CA PHE A 16 -11.05 -39.13 -28.22
C PHE A 16 -10.72 -37.72 -27.75
N LEU A 17 -9.82 -37.07 -28.50
CA LEU A 17 -9.69 -35.62 -28.55
C LEU A 17 -10.76 -35.09 -29.52
N ASN A 18 -11.45 -34.00 -29.17
CA ASN A 18 -11.67 -32.93 -30.15
C ASN A 18 -12.14 -31.60 -29.53
N SER A 19 -12.02 -30.56 -30.36
CA SER A 19 -12.17 -29.15 -30.02
C SER A 19 -13.55 -28.56 -30.39
N CYS A 20 -13.69 -27.26 -30.12
CA CYS A 20 -14.62 -26.28 -30.70
C CYS A 20 -15.97 -26.01 -30.01
N SER A 21 -16.00 -24.87 -29.31
CA SER A 21 -16.89 -23.73 -29.57
C SER A 21 -18.40 -23.98 -29.73
N ASP A 22 -19.17 -23.55 -28.72
CA ASP A 22 -20.53 -23.05 -28.90
C ASP A 22 -20.60 -21.54 -28.56
N ASN A 23 -20.86 -20.72 -29.58
CA ASN A 23 -21.17 -19.31 -29.44
C ASN A 23 -22.69 -19.13 -29.45
N LYS A 24 -23.25 -18.41 -28.48
CA LYS A 24 -24.59 -17.81 -28.61
C LYS A 24 -24.60 -16.39 -28.05
N PRO A 25 -25.13 -15.40 -28.79
CA PRO A 25 -25.07 -14.00 -28.37
C PRO A 25 -26.17 -13.70 -27.35
N GLY A 26 -25.77 -13.26 -26.17
CA GLY A 26 -26.62 -12.60 -25.19
C GLY A 26 -26.05 -11.21 -24.94
N ASP A 27 -26.58 -10.19 -25.62
CA ASP A 27 -26.21 -8.81 -25.36
C ASP A 27 -26.69 -8.41 -23.97
N ASN A 28 -25.73 -8.19 -23.08
CA ASN A 28 -25.90 -7.25 -21.99
C ASN A 28 -24.52 -6.68 -21.64
N THR A 29 -23.98 -5.90 -22.57
CA THR A 29 -22.74 -5.13 -22.34
C THR A 29 -22.98 -4.03 -21.29
N THR A 30 -23.05 -4.45 -20.03
CA THR A 30 -22.81 -3.55 -18.90
C THR A 30 -21.34 -3.16 -18.96
N THR A 31 -21.05 -2.15 -19.77
CA THR A 31 -19.80 -1.42 -19.75
C THR A 31 -19.78 -0.63 -18.44
N THR A 32 -19.44 -1.33 -17.35
CA THR A 32 -18.74 -0.69 -16.24
C THR A 32 -17.49 -0.09 -16.84
N SER A 33 -17.55 1.19 -17.20
CA SER A 33 -16.37 1.99 -17.34
C SER A 33 -15.66 1.90 -16.00
N ASN A 34 -14.59 1.10 -15.97
CA ASN A 34 -13.65 1.12 -14.86
C ASN A 34 -12.95 2.47 -14.94
N ASP A 35 -13.64 3.48 -14.40
CA ASP A 35 -13.11 4.81 -14.23
C ASP A 35 -11.96 4.70 -13.23
N HIS A 36 -10.76 4.54 -13.77
CA HIS A 36 -9.52 4.43 -13.02
C HIS A 36 -9.14 5.74 -12.28
N THR A 37 -10.06 6.70 -12.21
CA THR A 37 -9.94 7.95 -11.43
C THR A 37 -10.97 8.07 -10.30
N LYS A 38 -11.72 6.99 -10.01
CA LYS A 38 -12.76 6.96 -8.97
C LYS A 38 -12.49 5.90 -7.89
N GLU A 39 -12.94 6.20 -6.67
CA GLU A 39 -12.81 5.34 -5.48
C GLU A 39 -13.45 3.97 -5.68
N THR A 40 -12.73 2.89 -5.32
CA THR A 40 -13.34 1.55 -5.26
C THR A 40 -14.07 1.27 -3.94
N PHE A 41 -13.92 2.19 -2.98
CA PHE A 41 -14.55 2.19 -1.67
C PHE A 41 -15.63 3.29 -1.55
N SER A 42 -16.46 3.20 -0.51
CA SER A 42 -17.42 4.27 -0.17
C SER A 42 -16.72 5.42 0.54
N ILE A 43 -16.79 6.63 0.00
CA ILE A 43 -16.23 7.84 0.63
C ILE A 43 -16.83 8.14 2.02
N ALA A 44 -17.96 7.51 2.38
CA ALA A 44 -18.52 7.55 3.73
C ALA A 44 -17.67 6.83 4.79
N ASN A 45 -16.70 5.99 4.37
CA ASN A 45 -15.73 5.35 5.25
C ASN A 45 -14.49 6.23 5.53
N LEU A 46 -14.42 7.44 4.96
CA LEU A 46 -13.33 8.38 5.26
C LEU A 46 -13.40 8.82 6.72
N VAL A 47 -12.35 8.50 7.47
CA VAL A 47 -12.11 9.04 8.81
C VAL A 47 -11.14 10.21 8.71
N LYS A 48 -11.46 11.32 9.37
CA LYS A 48 -10.55 12.46 9.46
C LYS A 48 -9.40 12.09 10.41
N GLU A 49 -8.17 12.20 9.94
CA GLU A 49 -6.98 12.00 10.77
C GLU A 49 -6.92 13.02 11.92
N ASP A 50 -6.51 12.55 13.11
CA ASP A 50 -6.19 13.43 14.22
C ASP A 50 -4.82 14.07 13.96
N THR A 51 -4.74 15.40 14.16
CA THR A 51 -3.56 16.22 13.84
C THR A 51 -3.00 16.86 15.10
N PHE A 52 -1.68 16.77 15.28
CA PHE A 52 -0.98 17.28 16.45
C PHE A 52 0.17 18.20 16.03
N VAL A 53 0.36 19.30 16.75
CA VAL A 53 1.58 20.10 16.64
C VAL A 53 2.73 19.29 17.26
N PRO A 54 3.87 19.11 16.55
CA PRO A 54 5.02 18.41 17.09
C PRO A 54 5.54 19.05 18.38
N ASP A 55 5.86 18.22 19.38
CA ASP A 55 6.55 18.66 20.58
C ASP A 55 8.08 18.68 20.36
N SER A 56 8.82 19.18 21.36
CA SER A 56 10.28 19.25 21.30
C SER A 56 10.99 17.89 21.19
N VAL A 57 10.34 16.79 21.56
CA VAL A 57 10.90 15.43 21.46
C VAL A 57 10.79 14.94 20.02
N ILE A 58 9.63 15.11 19.40
CA ILE A 58 9.40 14.81 17.97
C ILE A 58 10.34 15.65 17.10
N ASP A 59 10.48 16.94 17.42
CA ASP A 59 11.40 17.86 16.76
C ASP A 59 12.87 17.43 16.89
N ALA A 60 13.28 16.97 18.08
CA ALA A 60 14.65 16.51 18.34
C ALA A 60 14.95 15.15 17.68
N LEU A 61 13.95 14.28 17.57
CA LEU A 61 14.07 12.99 16.89
C LEU A 61 14.21 13.17 15.38
N ASN A 62 13.29 13.91 14.74
CA ASN A 62 13.35 14.16 13.29
C ASN A 62 14.67 14.83 12.86
N LYS A 63 15.21 15.75 13.67
CA LYS A 63 16.53 16.39 13.45
C LYS A 63 17.73 15.42 13.43
N GLN A 64 17.60 14.20 13.95
CA GLN A 64 18.64 13.17 13.85
C GLN A 64 18.68 12.52 12.46
N HIS A 65 17.57 12.55 11.72
CA HIS A 65 17.42 11.88 10.41
C HIS A 65 17.35 12.87 9.24
N HIS A 66 16.79 14.07 9.43
CA HIS A 66 16.68 15.08 8.37
C HIS A 66 16.61 16.52 8.87
N GLN A 67 16.76 17.46 7.93
CA GLN A 67 16.68 18.90 8.17
C GLN A 67 15.32 19.52 7.79
N LEU A 68 14.40 18.74 7.22
CA LEU A 68 13.04 19.21 6.92
C LEU A 68 12.27 19.50 8.20
N LYS A 69 11.42 20.53 8.18
CA LYS A 69 10.59 20.90 9.33
C LYS A 69 9.34 20.04 9.36
N VAL A 70 8.98 19.51 10.53
CA VAL A 70 7.68 18.87 10.73
C VAL A 70 6.60 19.95 10.83
N LEU A 71 5.54 19.80 10.04
CA LEU A 71 4.36 20.66 10.05
C LEU A 71 3.34 20.19 11.09
N GLU A 72 3.03 18.90 11.06
CA GLU A 72 2.02 18.24 11.89
C GLU A 72 2.32 16.74 11.97
N ARG A 73 1.98 16.12 13.10
CA ARG A 73 1.90 14.66 13.24
C ARG A 73 0.46 14.21 13.01
N ARG A 74 0.27 13.12 12.26
CA ARG A 74 -1.04 12.54 11.94
C ARG A 74 -1.19 11.12 12.46
N THR A 75 -2.42 10.75 12.79
CA THR A 75 -2.80 9.40 13.24
C THR A 75 -4.27 9.08 12.95
N VAL A 76 -4.66 7.81 13.01
CA VAL A 76 -6.04 7.36 12.80
C VAL A 76 -6.86 7.62 14.08
N PRO A 77 -8.01 8.31 14.01
CA PRO A 77 -8.76 8.75 15.19
C PRO A 77 -9.31 7.60 16.03
N GLY A 78 -9.43 7.79 17.34
CA GLY A 78 -9.89 6.77 18.30
C GLY A 78 -10.68 7.35 19.47
N PRO A 79 -11.52 6.51 20.11
CA PRO A 79 -11.01 5.75 21.25
C PRO A 79 -10.58 4.35 20.86
N PHE A 80 -9.60 3.83 21.60
CA PHE A 80 -9.07 2.50 21.43
C PHE A 80 -9.71 1.51 22.42
N ALA A 81 -10.14 0.34 21.91
CA ALA A 81 -10.49 -0.82 22.70
C ALA A 81 -9.77 -2.04 22.12
N ILE A 82 -9.04 -2.78 22.96
CA ILE A 82 -8.36 -4.01 22.56
C ILE A 82 -9.42 -5.05 22.18
N PRO A 83 -9.40 -5.62 20.95
CA PRO A 83 -10.35 -6.66 20.55
C PRO A 83 -10.15 -7.95 21.35
N ALA A 84 -11.21 -8.73 21.54
CA ALA A 84 -11.15 -10.00 22.26
C ALA A 84 -10.54 -11.14 21.40
N MET A 85 -10.50 -10.96 20.07
CA MET A 85 -9.91 -11.89 19.09
C MET A 85 -10.54 -13.30 19.18
N LYS A 86 -11.83 -13.37 19.47
CA LYS A 86 -12.60 -14.60 19.74
C LYS A 86 -13.20 -15.23 18.48
N TYR A 87 -13.55 -14.42 17.49
CA TYR A 87 -14.21 -14.84 16.26
C TYR A 87 -13.30 -14.62 15.04
N PHE A 88 -13.40 -15.47 14.02
CA PHE A 88 -12.54 -15.36 12.83
C PHE A 88 -12.62 -14.00 12.14
N SER A 89 -13.76 -13.30 12.23
CA SER A 89 -14.00 -11.96 11.71
C SER A 89 -13.21 -10.85 12.44
N GLU A 90 -12.65 -11.13 13.62
CA GLU A 90 -11.69 -10.24 14.30
C GLU A 90 -10.25 -10.47 13.81
N HIS A 91 -9.94 -11.64 13.24
CA HIS A 91 -8.63 -11.98 12.66
C HIS A 91 -8.54 -11.70 11.16
N ALA A 92 -9.66 -11.80 10.44
CA ALA A 92 -9.77 -11.60 9.00
C ALA A 92 -10.83 -10.53 8.70
N VAL A 93 -10.36 -9.32 8.45
CA VAL A 93 -11.18 -8.13 8.21
C VAL A 93 -11.14 -7.75 6.73
N THR A 94 -12.30 -7.48 6.12
CA THR A 94 -12.39 -7.00 4.73
C THR A 94 -12.17 -5.49 4.64
N LEU A 95 -11.65 -5.00 3.50
CA LEU A 95 -11.27 -3.58 3.33
C LEU A 95 -12.42 -2.59 3.61
N ASP A 96 -13.67 -2.97 3.32
CA ASP A 96 -14.85 -2.14 3.57
C ASP A 96 -15.18 -1.95 5.07
N LYS A 97 -14.50 -2.69 5.95
CA LYS A 97 -14.60 -2.59 7.41
C LYS A 97 -13.42 -1.85 8.05
N LEU A 98 -12.37 -1.57 7.29
CA LEU A 98 -11.24 -0.79 7.79
C LEU A 98 -11.53 0.72 7.70
N PRO A 99 -11.00 1.54 8.64
CA PRO A 99 -11.01 2.99 8.49
C PRO A 99 -10.21 3.37 7.25
N VAL A 100 -10.74 4.32 6.46
CA VAL A 100 -10.04 4.87 5.29
C VAL A 100 -9.57 6.28 5.60
N ILE A 101 -8.28 6.56 5.43
CA ILE A 101 -7.72 7.91 5.53
C ILE A 101 -7.39 8.47 4.14
N ASN A 102 -7.20 9.79 4.05
CA ASN A 102 -6.77 10.50 2.84
C ASN A 102 -5.52 11.33 3.16
N PRO A 103 -4.30 10.74 3.12
CA PRO A 103 -3.07 11.45 3.50
C PRO A 103 -2.75 12.61 2.55
N GLY A 104 -2.98 12.42 1.26
CA GLY A 104 -2.75 13.42 0.22
C GLY A 104 -3.73 13.32 -0.97
N PRO A 105 -3.68 14.29 -1.91
CA PRO A 105 -4.58 14.31 -3.06
C PRO A 105 -4.45 13.05 -3.91
N GLY A 106 -5.58 12.37 -4.17
CA GLY A 106 -5.65 11.17 -5.00
C GLY A 106 -5.04 9.90 -4.38
N GLU A 107 -4.79 9.90 -3.07
CA GLU A 107 -4.37 8.71 -2.32
C GLU A 107 -5.32 8.47 -1.15
N TYR A 108 -5.80 7.23 -1.04
CA TYR A 108 -6.57 6.77 0.11
C TYR A 108 -5.91 5.53 0.72
N VAL A 109 -6.07 5.30 2.02
CA VAL A 109 -5.46 4.13 2.68
C VAL A 109 -6.45 3.46 3.60
N HIS A 110 -6.71 2.17 3.36
CA HIS A 110 -7.41 1.29 4.28
C HIS A 110 -6.43 0.85 5.37
N VAL A 111 -6.64 1.31 6.61
CA VAL A 111 -5.65 1.10 7.69
C VAL A 111 -6.08 -0.02 8.64
N MET A 112 -5.36 -1.14 8.60
CA MET A 112 -5.41 -2.19 9.61
C MET A 112 -4.40 -1.86 10.73
N GLU A 113 -4.75 -0.87 11.55
CA GLU A 113 -3.93 -0.45 12.69
C GLU A 113 -3.79 -1.58 13.71
N GLY A 114 -2.55 -1.86 14.13
CA GLY A 114 -2.25 -3.06 14.89
C GLY A 114 -3.00 -3.20 16.21
N GLN A 115 -3.02 -2.13 17.00
CA GLN A 115 -3.67 -2.12 18.31
C GLN A 115 -5.14 -2.54 18.20
N ARG A 116 -5.86 -2.08 17.15
CA ARG A 116 -7.28 -2.37 16.88
C ARG A 116 -7.55 -3.77 16.37
N ASN A 117 -6.53 -4.48 15.88
CA ASN A 117 -6.65 -5.76 15.17
C ASN A 117 -5.80 -6.87 15.81
N GLY A 118 -5.43 -6.73 17.09
CA GLY A 118 -4.72 -7.76 17.85
C GLY A 118 -3.23 -7.93 17.51
N TYR A 119 -2.62 -7.04 16.74
CA TYR A 119 -1.18 -7.06 16.50
C TYR A 119 -0.41 -6.31 17.60
N ASN A 120 0.68 -6.93 18.07
CA ASN A 120 1.58 -6.30 19.04
C ASN A 120 2.55 -5.30 18.40
N ASN A 121 3.07 -5.60 17.20
CA ASN A 121 4.15 -4.85 16.55
C ASN A 121 3.97 -4.71 15.02
N LEU A 122 2.73 -4.71 14.52
CA LEU A 122 2.46 -4.61 13.08
C LEU A 122 1.28 -3.70 12.82
N THR A 123 1.40 -2.84 11.82
CA THR A 123 0.31 -2.10 11.20
C THR A 123 0.43 -2.26 9.70
N ILE A 124 -0.68 -2.55 9.04
CA ILE A 124 -0.71 -2.79 7.59
C ILE A 124 -1.72 -1.83 6.98
N GLY A 125 -1.33 -1.17 5.90
CA GLY A 125 -2.23 -0.40 5.05
C GLY A 125 -2.32 -1.01 3.66
N ILE A 126 -3.48 -0.85 3.01
CA ILE A 126 -3.59 -1.00 1.56
C ILE A 126 -4.02 0.35 0.99
N THR A 127 -3.16 0.92 0.16
CA THR A 127 -3.41 2.20 -0.51
C THR A 127 -4.26 1.99 -1.76
N GLU A 128 -5.11 2.97 -2.08
CA GLU A 128 -5.68 3.20 -3.41
C GLU A 128 -5.10 4.53 -3.91
N THR A 129 -4.02 4.48 -4.70
CA THR A 129 -3.37 5.69 -5.24
C THR A 129 -3.78 5.87 -6.70
N PHE A 130 -4.63 6.84 -7.00
CA PHE A 130 -5.10 7.13 -8.37
C PHE A 130 -3.96 7.66 -9.26
N PRO A 131 -4.13 7.69 -10.60
CA PRO A 131 -3.21 8.37 -11.49
C PRO A 131 -2.93 9.81 -11.03
N ASN A 132 -1.66 10.15 -10.87
CA ASN A 132 -1.15 11.39 -10.26
C ASN A 132 -1.34 11.58 -8.74
N GLY A 133 -2.00 10.64 -8.05
CA GLY A 133 -2.12 10.64 -6.60
C GLY A 133 -0.76 10.55 -5.89
N ALA A 134 -0.62 11.26 -4.77
CA ALA A 134 0.60 11.30 -3.97
C ALA A 134 0.35 11.75 -2.51
N PRO A 135 0.92 11.06 -1.50
CA PRO A 135 1.05 11.60 -0.16
C PRO A 135 1.90 12.87 -0.11
N PRO A 136 1.83 13.67 0.97
CA PRO A 136 2.84 14.67 1.28
C PRO A 136 4.23 14.02 1.48
N MET A 137 5.30 14.81 1.54
CA MET A 137 6.55 14.32 2.13
C MET A 137 6.32 14.05 3.60
N HIS A 138 6.71 12.87 4.07
CA HIS A 138 6.55 12.47 5.45
C HIS A 138 7.74 11.66 5.97
N SER A 139 7.81 11.48 7.28
CA SER A 139 8.73 10.60 7.99
C SER A 139 7.99 9.89 9.13
N HIS A 140 8.58 8.82 9.67
CA HIS A 140 8.09 8.14 10.86
C HIS A 140 9.23 7.40 11.57
N GLU A 141 9.02 7.10 12.85
CA GLU A 141 10.06 6.62 13.77
C GLU A 141 10.50 5.16 13.50
N GLY A 142 9.62 4.33 12.93
CA GLY A 142 9.94 2.98 12.48
C GLY A 142 10.39 2.94 11.01
N GLU A 143 10.96 1.82 10.57
CA GLU A 143 11.10 1.53 9.14
C GLU A 143 9.73 1.19 8.52
N GLU A 144 9.65 1.17 7.19
CA GLU A 144 8.47 0.74 6.44
C GLU A 144 8.89 -0.13 5.24
N SER A 145 8.00 -1.04 4.83
CA SER A 145 8.11 -1.75 3.57
C SER A 145 6.91 -1.48 2.67
N HIS A 146 7.19 -1.08 1.43
CA HIS A 146 6.20 -0.98 0.35
C HIS A 146 6.28 -2.21 -0.54
N VAL A 147 5.15 -2.87 -0.77
CA VAL A 147 5.02 -3.98 -1.74
C VAL A 147 4.00 -3.60 -2.80
N LEU A 148 4.44 -3.58 -4.07
CA LEU A 148 3.58 -3.33 -5.22
C LEU A 148 3.74 -4.44 -6.26
N LEU A 149 2.62 -4.99 -6.72
CA LEU A 149 2.57 -6.08 -7.70
C LEU A 149 2.30 -5.59 -9.13
N GLU A 150 1.53 -4.51 -9.29
CA GLU A 150 1.22 -3.88 -10.58
C GLU A 150 1.29 -2.35 -10.48
N GLY A 151 1.83 -1.69 -11.52
CA GLY A 151 1.89 -0.22 -11.61
C GLY A 151 3.30 0.35 -11.72
N ASP A 152 3.36 1.66 -11.96
CA ASP A 152 4.58 2.45 -12.17
C ASP A 152 4.59 3.63 -11.17
N ILE A 153 5.59 3.66 -10.28
CA ILE A 153 5.66 4.65 -9.18
C ILE A 153 6.93 5.50 -9.30
N LEU A 154 6.79 6.80 -9.06
CA LEU A 154 7.89 7.74 -8.83
C LEU A 154 8.08 7.93 -7.32
N TYR A 155 9.21 7.46 -6.78
CA TYR A 155 9.59 7.66 -5.38
C TYR A 155 10.44 8.90 -5.21
N ALA A 156 10.21 9.62 -4.12
CA ALA A 156 11.20 10.44 -3.44
C ALA A 156 11.56 9.74 -2.12
N LEU A 157 12.84 9.41 -1.89
CA LEU A 157 13.32 8.68 -0.71
C LEU A 157 14.66 9.28 -0.26
N GLY A 158 14.66 9.92 0.91
CA GLY A 158 15.76 10.74 1.39
C GLY A 158 16.11 11.84 0.37
N ASP A 159 17.38 11.86 -0.07
CA ASP A 159 17.85 12.70 -1.17
C ASP A 159 17.97 11.90 -2.49
N THR A 160 17.00 11.01 -2.78
CA THR A 160 16.85 10.31 -4.06
C THR A 160 15.48 10.52 -4.69
N LEU A 161 15.43 10.63 -6.03
CA LEU A 161 14.21 10.54 -6.83
C LEU A 161 14.40 9.46 -7.90
N PHE A 162 13.52 8.47 -7.94
CA PHE A 162 13.63 7.36 -8.90
C PHE A 162 12.25 6.81 -9.30
N THR A 163 12.14 6.33 -10.53
CA THR A 163 10.98 5.58 -11.00
C THR A 163 11.27 4.09 -10.89
N ILE A 164 10.31 3.31 -10.42
CA ILE A 164 10.36 1.86 -10.40
C ILE A 164 9.01 1.27 -10.84
N LYS A 165 9.09 0.17 -11.60
CA LYS A 165 7.96 -0.58 -12.14
C LYS A 165 7.78 -1.87 -11.36
N ALA A 166 6.54 -2.21 -11.04
CA ALA A 166 6.18 -3.43 -10.34
C ALA A 166 6.45 -4.72 -11.18
N PRO A 167 6.67 -5.89 -10.53
CA PRO A 167 6.64 -6.11 -9.09
C PRO A 167 7.94 -5.68 -8.39
N TYR A 168 7.82 -5.08 -7.20
CA TYR A 168 8.97 -4.74 -6.36
C TYR A 168 8.62 -4.74 -4.86
N ILE A 169 9.67 -4.72 -4.04
CA ILE A 169 9.61 -4.37 -2.61
C ILE A 169 10.61 -3.23 -2.39
N VAL A 170 10.19 -2.17 -1.71
CA VAL A 170 11.08 -1.05 -1.28
C VAL A 170 11.16 -1.04 0.24
N ASN A 171 12.37 -0.90 0.77
CA ASN A 171 12.63 -0.60 2.18
C ASN A 171 12.75 0.92 2.35
N ILE A 172 12.06 1.45 3.35
CA ILE A 172 12.09 2.84 3.78
C ILE A 172 12.71 2.85 5.18
N PRO A 173 13.96 3.31 5.36
CA PRO A 173 14.60 3.29 6.68
C PRO A 173 13.95 4.27 7.66
N ALA A 174 14.03 3.94 8.96
CA ALA A 174 13.50 4.76 10.04
C ALA A 174 13.94 6.23 9.96
N GLY A 175 12.95 7.13 10.08
CA GLY A 175 13.12 8.58 10.04
C GLY A 175 13.52 9.18 8.69
N VAL A 176 13.74 8.39 7.63
CA VAL A 176 14.12 8.94 6.32
C VAL A 176 12.90 9.58 5.66
N PRO A 177 12.94 10.86 5.23
CA PRO A 177 11.83 11.49 4.50
C PRO A 177 11.51 10.75 3.21
N HIS A 178 10.22 10.51 2.97
CA HIS A 178 9.76 9.86 1.74
C HIS A 178 8.39 10.36 1.29
N ALA A 179 8.14 10.16 0.01
CA ALA A 179 6.83 10.25 -0.62
C ALA A 179 6.88 9.42 -1.90
N PHE A 180 5.72 9.12 -2.47
CA PHE A 180 5.62 8.50 -3.78
C PHE A 180 4.53 9.17 -4.61
N LYS A 181 4.56 8.94 -5.92
CA LYS A 181 3.50 9.39 -6.83
C LYS A 181 3.20 8.28 -7.82
N ASN A 182 1.93 7.96 -7.98
CA ASN A 182 1.50 7.10 -9.08
C ASN A 182 1.61 7.88 -10.40
N ILE A 183 2.47 7.38 -11.30
CA ILE A 183 2.70 7.96 -12.64
C ILE A 183 2.09 7.10 -13.75
N GLY A 184 1.48 5.95 -13.39
CA GLY A 184 0.73 5.10 -14.30
C GLY A 184 -0.67 5.66 -14.62
N SER A 185 -1.34 5.00 -15.56
CA SER A 185 -2.70 5.34 -16.02
C SER A 185 -3.84 4.59 -15.28
N LYS A 186 -3.49 3.82 -14.25
CA LYS A 186 -4.44 3.06 -13.41
C LYS A 186 -4.14 3.29 -11.94
N THR A 187 -5.13 3.11 -11.06
CA THR A 187 -4.92 3.06 -9.61
C THR A 187 -3.85 2.03 -9.24
N ALA A 188 -2.89 2.43 -8.42
CA ALA A 188 -1.88 1.56 -7.83
C ALA A 188 -2.33 1.14 -6.43
N ASN A 189 -2.41 -0.17 -6.21
CA ASN A 189 -2.80 -0.76 -4.92
C ASN A 189 -1.56 -1.29 -4.21
N MET A 190 -0.96 -0.45 -3.37
CA MET A 190 0.30 -0.77 -2.67
C MET A 190 0.02 -1.21 -1.24
N VAL A 191 0.64 -2.31 -0.81
CA VAL A 191 0.63 -2.74 0.59
C VAL A 191 1.76 -2.00 1.31
N VAL A 192 1.44 -1.36 2.42
CA VAL A 192 2.38 -0.66 3.30
C VAL A 192 2.42 -1.35 4.66
N ILE A 193 3.63 -1.53 5.23
CA ILE A 193 3.85 -2.37 6.40
C ILE A 193 4.80 -1.67 7.38
N PHE A 194 4.33 -1.45 8.60
CA PHE A 194 5.08 -0.83 9.69
C PHE A 194 5.34 -1.83 10.83
N PRO A 195 6.53 -1.81 11.48
CA PRO A 195 6.88 -2.67 12.62
C PRO A 195 6.35 -2.13 13.96
N THR A 196 5.26 -1.35 13.94
CA THR A 196 4.60 -0.82 15.14
C THR A 196 3.09 -0.99 15.02
N ASN A 197 2.39 -1.13 16.14
CA ASN A 197 0.95 -1.36 16.16
C ASN A 197 0.09 -0.08 16.16
N ILE A 198 0.69 1.08 15.87
CA ILE A 198 0.01 2.38 15.80
C ILE A 198 0.34 3.05 14.47
N TRP A 199 -0.67 3.58 13.79
CA TRP A 199 -0.48 4.37 12.58
C TRP A 199 -0.13 5.81 12.99
N LYS A 200 1.14 6.22 12.81
CA LYS A 200 1.58 7.59 13.04
C LYS A 200 2.68 8.01 12.07
N TYR A 201 2.59 9.24 11.56
CA TYR A 201 3.61 9.82 10.68
C TYR A 201 3.66 11.34 10.83
N ASP A 202 4.82 11.91 10.52
CA ASP A 202 5.14 13.33 10.58
C ASP A 202 5.12 13.92 9.17
N VAL A 203 4.24 14.89 8.91
CA VAL A 203 4.15 15.59 7.62
C VAL A 203 5.22 16.68 7.57
N LEU A 204 5.97 16.76 6.47
CA LEU A 204 7.16 17.61 6.34
C LEU A 204 6.92 18.80 5.39
N ASP A 205 7.68 19.87 5.59
CA ASP A 205 7.53 21.17 4.90
C ASP A 205 7.99 21.22 3.42
N PHE A 206 8.03 20.05 2.76
CA PHE A 206 8.53 19.89 1.41
C PHE A 206 7.58 19.03 0.57
N PHE A 207 7.47 19.30 -0.73
CA PHE A 207 6.71 18.45 -1.66
C PHE A 207 7.55 18.16 -2.90
N PRO A 208 7.96 16.91 -3.14
CA PRO A 208 8.99 16.59 -4.14
C PRO A 208 8.49 16.58 -5.58
N PHE A 209 7.17 16.49 -5.81
CA PHE A 209 6.56 16.25 -7.12
C PHE A 209 5.95 17.50 -7.79
N LYS A 210 6.42 18.70 -7.43
CA LYS A 210 6.00 19.95 -8.12
C LYS A 210 6.42 19.91 -9.60
N SER A 211 5.65 20.57 -10.46
CA SER A 211 5.81 20.55 -11.93
C SER A 211 7.17 21.02 -12.45
N ASP A 212 7.90 21.80 -11.66
CA ASP A 212 9.22 22.35 -12.00
C ASP A 212 10.34 21.33 -11.65
N THR A 213 10.33 20.18 -12.34
CA THR A 213 11.16 19.00 -12.09
C THR A 213 12.67 19.29 -12.07
N ALA A 214 13.13 20.36 -12.72
CA ALA A 214 14.54 20.76 -12.73
C ALA A 214 15.09 21.02 -11.31
N LYS A 215 14.29 21.62 -10.41
CA LYS A 215 14.75 21.94 -9.04
C LYS A 215 14.70 20.75 -8.10
N SER A 216 13.70 19.88 -8.21
CA SER A 216 13.68 18.64 -7.42
C SER A 216 14.84 17.72 -7.85
N VAL A 217 15.04 17.51 -9.15
CA VAL A 217 16.16 16.71 -9.68
C VAL A 217 17.53 17.23 -9.19
N SER A 218 17.74 18.55 -9.07
CA SER A 218 19.02 19.09 -8.58
C SER A 218 19.38 18.66 -7.15
N ARG A 219 18.39 18.53 -6.24
CA ARG A 219 18.60 17.98 -4.89
C ARG A 219 18.86 16.47 -4.94
N PHE A 220 18.15 15.77 -5.83
CA PHE A 220 18.13 14.31 -5.90
C PHE A 220 19.24 13.67 -6.77
N THR A 221 20.04 14.47 -7.48
CA THR A 221 21.09 13.98 -8.40
C THR A 221 22.31 13.38 -7.65
N ALA A 222 22.53 13.77 -6.39
CA ALA A 222 23.69 13.34 -5.61
C ALA A 222 23.80 11.81 -5.46
N PHE A 223 22.66 11.12 -5.28
CA PHE A 223 22.62 9.67 -5.02
C PHE A 223 23.02 8.81 -6.22
N LYS A 224 22.72 9.24 -7.46
CA LYS A 224 23.09 8.48 -8.66
C LYS A 224 24.62 8.35 -8.79
N ASN A 225 25.36 9.34 -8.30
CA ASN A 225 26.82 9.37 -8.26
C ASN A 225 27.42 8.60 -7.06
N SER A 226 26.63 8.24 -6.03
CA SER A 226 27.07 7.38 -4.93
C SER A 226 26.79 5.90 -5.19
N LEU A 227 25.71 5.56 -5.90
CA LEU A 227 25.45 4.17 -6.31
C LEU A 227 26.36 3.68 -7.44
N ALA A 228 26.76 4.55 -8.38
CA ALA A 228 27.69 4.19 -9.46
C ALA A 228 29.15 3.94 -9.01
N LYS A 229 29.38 3.73 -7.71
CA LYS A 229 30.69 3.47 -7.08
C LYS A 229 30.73 2.14 -6.30
N LYS A 230 29.80 1.23 -6.56
CA LYS A 230 29.81 -0.16 -6.09
C LYS A 230 29.52 -1.12 -7.23
#